data_AF-A0A3D6CFQ9-F1
#
_entry.id   AF-A0A3D6CFQ9-F1
#
_cell.length_a   1.000
_cell.length_b   1.000
_cell.length_c   1.000
_cell.angle_alpha   90.00
_cell.angle_beta   90.00
_cell.angle_gamma   90.00
#
_symmetry.space_group_name_H-M   'P 1'
#
loop_
_entity.id
_entity.type
_entity.pdbx_description
1 polymer ?
#
loop_
_entity_poly.entity_id
_entity_poly.type
_entity_poly.pdbx_seq_one_letter_code
_entity_poly.pdbx_strand_id
1 'polypeptide(L)'
;DKNIMMVEGEAKECQEEDLVKALELAHEAIKIQIKGQQQLRELVGSPTKRSYTKPYTNEALNEKIIALAKDKMHAIASAASAKHERSEAFDALKKEVEAQLAEGLEDQDKKLIGFYFGELQYHVVRDMILNDKKRLDGRGHEDIRPLEMEIDILPTPHGSALFTRGETQSLTTVTLGTPLDELLVESAYKSDY
;
A
#
# COMPACT_ATOMS: atom_id res chain seq x y z
N ASP A 1 -0.46 -15.36 -14.96
CA ASP A 1 -1.39 -16.49 -15.16
C ASP A 1 -1.94 -17.00 -13.84
N LYS A 2 -1.14 -17.06 -12.76
CA LYS A 2 -1.58 -17.58 -11.46
C LYS A 2 -2.34 -16.56 -10.61
N ASN A 3 -1.88 -15.31 -10.56
CA ASN A 3 -2.38 -14.31 -9.63
C ASN A 3 -3.17 -13.21 -10.34
N ILE A 4 -4.17 -12.68 -9.66
CA ILE A 4 -4.79 -11.39 -9.98
C ILE A 4 -3.89 -10.29 -9.42
N MET A 5 -3.49 -9.34 -10.26
CA MET A 5 -2.54 -8.29 -9.89
C MET A 5 -3.20 -6.95 -9.60
N MET A 6 -4.31 -6.66 -10.27
CA MET A 6 -5.05 -5.40 -10.17
C MET A 6 -6.52 -5.67 -10.49
N VAL A 7 -7.41 -5.01 -9.74
CA VAL A 7 -8.85 -5.01 -9.96
C VAL A 7 -9.31 -3.56 -9.84
N GLU A 8 -10.06 -3.09 -10.84
CA GLU A 8 -10.69 -1.78 -10.87
C GLU A 8 -12.07 -1.96 -11.50
N GLY A 9 -13.11 -1.36 -10.93
CA GLY A 9 -14.46 -1.48 -11.48
C GLY A 9 -15.54 -0.86 -10.61
N GLU A 10 -16.73 -0.75 -11.18
CA GLU A 10 -17.96 -0.33 -10.51
C GLU A 10 -19.04 -1.41 -10.64
N ALA A 11 -20.00 -1.42 -9.71
CA ALA A 11 -21.13 -2.32 -9.74
C ALA A 11 -22.39 -1.63 -9.21
N LYS A 12 -23.56 -2.06 -9.69
CA LYS A 12 -24.87 -1.60 -9.21
C LYS A 12 -25.37 -2.55 -8.13
N GLU A 13 -24.84 -2.40 -6.92
CA GLU A 13 -25.26 -3.15 -5.73
C GLU A 13 -25.38 -4.68 -5.97
N CYS A 14 -24.39 -5.27 -6.66
CA CYS A 14 -24.38 -6.72 -6.92
C CYS A 14 -24.03 -7.53 -5.68
N GLN A 15 -24.42 -8.80 -5.65
CA GLN A 15 -24.00 -9.73 -4.60
C GLN A 15 -22.49 -10.00 -4.69
N GLU A 16 -21.84 -10.19 -3.55
CA GLU A 16 -20.40 -10.48 -3.47
C GLU A 16 -20.03 -11.74 -4.26
N GLU A 17 -20.86 -12.79 -4.22
CA GLU A 17 -20.58 -14.04 -4.96
C GLU A 17 -20.55 -13.82 -6.47
N ASP A 18 -21.35 -12.89 -6.97
CA ASP A 18 -21.39 -12.60 -8.41
C ASP A 18 -20.18 -11.77 -8.82
N LEU A 19 -19.71 -10.85 -7.97
CA LEU A 19 -18.44 -10.15 -8.20
C LEU A 19 -17.26 -11.12 -8.23
N VAL A 20 -17.20 -12.06 -7.29
CA VAL A 20 -16.14 -13.09 -7.24
C VAL A 20 -16.15 -13.92 -8.52
N LYS A 21 -17.31 -14.43 -8.95
CA LYS A 21 -17.43 -15.19 -10.20
C LYS A 21 -17.01 -14.37 -11.42
N ALA A 22 -17.34 -13.08 -11.46
CA ALA A 22 -16.95 -12.19 -12.55
C ALA A 22 -15.42 -12.05 -12.63
N LEU A 23 -14.74 -11.90 -11.49
CA LEU A 23 -13.28 -11.85 -11.42
C LEU A 23 -12.62 -13.16 -11.87
N GLU A 24 -13.18 -14.31 -11.45
CA GLU A 24 -12.69 -15.63 -11.87
C GLU A 24 -12.80 -15.83 -13.39
N LEU A 25 -13.97 -15.50 -13.95
CA LEU A 25 -14.22 -15.58 -15.39
C LEU A 25 -13.26 -14.68 -16.17
N ALA A 26 -13.07 -13.44 -15.73
CA ALA A 26 -12.15 -12.50 -16.35
C ALA A 26 -10.70 -13.03 -16.29
N HIS A 27 -10.29 -13.61 -15.16
CA HIS A 27 -8.96 -14.17 -15.00
C HIS A 27 -8.69 -15.36 -15.94
N GLU A 28 -9.69 -16.23 -16.16
CA GLU A 28 -9.59 -17.30 -17.16
C GLU A 28 -9.43 -16.75 -18.59
N ALA A 29 -10.18 -15.71 -18.95
CA ALA A 29 -10.02 -15.05 -20.25
C ALA A 29 -8.61 -14.42 -20.40
N ILE A 30 -8.09 -13.79 -19.35
CA ILE A 30 -6.74 -13.21 -19.33
C ILE A 30 -5.66 -14.29 -19.50
N LYS A 31 -5.82 -15.48 -18.90
CA LYS A 31 -4.87 -16.59 -19.08
C LYS A 31 -4.69 -16.98 -20.55
N ILE A 32 -5.77 -16.95 -21.34
CA ILE A 32 -5.71 -17.20 -22.79
C ILE A 32 -4.87 -16.14 -23.48
N GLN A 33 -5.07 -14.86 -23.12
CA GLN A 33 -4.29 -13.75 -23.68
C GLN A 33 -2.80 -13.85 -23.30
N ILE A 34 -2.48 -14.20 -22.05
CA ILE A 34 -1.10 -14.43 -21.59
C ILE A 34 -0.45 -15.55 -22.40
N LYS A 35 -1.15 -16.66 -22.63
CA LYS A 35 -0.65 -17.77 -23.46
C LYS A 35 -0.37 -17.29 -24.89
N GLY A 36 -1.26 -16.48 -25.47
CA GLY A 36 -1.04 -15.88 -26.80
C GLY A 36 0.21 -14.99 -26.84
N GLN A 37 0.44 -14.16 -25.82
CA GLN A 37 1.65 -13.33 -25.72
C GLN A 37 2.92 -14.18 -25.59
N GLN A 38 2.88 -15.28 -24.84
CA GLN A 38 4.01 -16.21 -24.73
C GLN A 38 4.33 -16.89 -26.07
N GLN A 39 3.31 -17.37 -26.78
CA GLN A 39 3.47 -17.96 -28.12
C GLN A 39 4.03 -16.95 -29.12
N LEU A 40 3.53 -15.71 -29.11
CA LEU A 40 4.06 -14.64 -29.95
C LEU A 40 5.54 -14.37 -29.64
N ARG A 41 5.90 -14.31 -28.36
CA ARG A 41 7.29 -14.12 -27.92
C ARG A 41 8.23 -15.22 -28.44
N GLU A 42 7.77 -16.46 -28.47
CA GLU A 42 8.52 -17.60 -29.04
C GLU A 42 8.69 -17.45 -30.55
N LEU A 43 7.61 -17.12 -31.27
CA LEU A 43 7.64 -16.96 -32.73
C LEU A 43 8.59 -15.86 -33.21
N VAL A 44 8.66 -14.74 -32.49
CA VAL A 44 9.56 -13.62 -32.85
C VAL A 44 11.01 -13.83 -32.40
N GLY A 45 11.32 -14.95 -31.74
CA GLY A 45 12.68 -15.28 -31.33
C GLY A 45 13.25 -14.35 -30.25
N SER A 46 12.41 -13.82 -29.35
CA SER A 46 12.84 -12.99 -28.21
C SER A 46 12.68 -13.69 -26.82
N PRO A 47 13.17 -14.94 -26.64
CA PRO A 47 13.06 -15.65 -25.36
C PRO A 47 14.06 -15.15 -24.31
N THR A 48 15.10 -14.44 -24.73
CA THR A 48 16.20 -14.06 -23.83
C THR A 48 15.79 -12.85 -22.99
N LYS A 49 15.78 -13.03 -21.66
CA LYS A 49 15.64 -11.89 -20.74
C LYS A 49 16.89 -11.03 -20.83
N ARG A 50 16.71 -9.70 -20.81
CA ARG A 50 17.84 -8.77 -20.77
C ARG A 50 18.72 -9.09 -19.56
N SER A 51 20.04 -9.17 -19.77
CA SER A 51 20.98 -9.24 -18.65
C SER A 51 20.81 -7.99 -17.79
N TYR A 52 20.59 -8.18 -16.49
CA TYR A 52 20.43 -7.13 -15.52
C TYR A 52 21.41 -7.37 -14.38
N THR A 53 22.39 -6.48 -14.24
CA THR A 53 23.30 -6.48 -13.10
C THR A 53 22.52 -6.02 -11.88
N LYS A 54 22.45 -6.89 -10.87
CA LYS A 54 21.80 -6.55 -9.60
C LYS A 54 22.53 -5.37 -8.93
N PRO A 55 21.81 -4.51 -8.19
CA PRO A 55 22.45 -3.50 -7.35
C PRO A 55 23.43 -4.15 -6.37
N TYR A 56 24.45 -3.40 -5.99
CA TYR A 56 25.37 -3.80 -4.93
C TYR A 56 24.62 -4.07 -3.62
N THR A 57 25.05 -5.10 -2.90
CA THR A 57 24.49 -5.53 -1.62
C THR A 57 25.63 -5.95 -0.69
N ASN A 58 25.44 -5.74 0.61
CA ASN A 58 26.36 -6.15 1.66
C ASN A 58 25.60 -6.94 2.73
N GLU A 59 25.66 -8.27 2.65
CA GLU A 59 24.94 -9.16 3.57
C GLU A 59 25.44 -9.01 5.02
N ALA A 60 26.74 -8.82 5.24
CA ALA A 60 27.30 -8.62 6.57
C ALA A 60 26.80 -7.32 7.22
N LEU A 61 26.59 -6.26 6.44
CA LEU A 61 25.94 -5.03 6.93
C LEU A 61 24.48 -5.29 7.30
N ASN A 62 23.74 -6.02 6.47
CA ASN A 62 22.35 -6.38 6.75
C ASN A 62 22.22 -7.16 8.06
N GLU A 63 23.07 -8.18 8.27
CA GLU A 63 23.10 -8.95 9.52
C GLU A 63 23.41 -8.09 10.74
N LYS A 64 24.33 -7.13 10.64
CA LYS A 64 24.60 -6.16 11.70
C LYS A 64 23.38 -5.30 12.03
N ILE A 65 22.69 -4.78 11.01
CA ILE A 65 21.47 -3.99 11.19
C ILE A 65 20.37 -4.82 11.86
N ILE A 66 20.18 -6.07 11.42
CA ILE A 66 19.25 -7.02 12.04
C ILE A 66 19.57 -7.20 13.53
N ALA A 67 20.84 -7.49 13.87
CA ALA A 67 21.26 -7.71 15.24
C ALA A 67 21.05 -6.47 16.14
N LEU A 68 21.26 -5.27 15.60
CA LEU A 68 21.13 -4.02 16.36
C LEU A 68 19.68 -3.55 16.54
N ALA A 69 18.83 -3.74 15.52
CA ALA A 69 17.55 -3.06 15.43
C ALA A 69 16.33 -3.96 15.55
N LYS A 70 16.43 -5.28 15.30
CA LYS A 70 15.26 -6.16 15.18
C LYS A 70 14.38 -6.15 16.43
N ASP A 71 14.97 -6.36 17.61
CA ASP A 71 14.20 -6.45 18.86
C ASP A 71 13.62 -5.09 19.26
N LYS A 72 14.37 -4.01 19.04
CA LYS A 72 13.89 -2.64 19.27
C LYS A 72 12.74 -2.27 18.32
N MET A 73 12.86 -2.61 17.04
CA MET A 73 11.78 -2.44 16.06
C MET A 73 10.55 -3.23 16.46
N HIS A 74 10.71 -4.47 16.91
CA HIS A 74 9.60 -5.29 17.37
C HIS A 74 8.90 -4.62 18.55
N ALA A 75 9.65 -4.16 19.55
CA ALA A 75 9.10 -3.46 20.70
C ALA A 75 8.30 -2.21 20.30
N ILE A 76 8.83 -1.41 19.36
CA ILE A 76 8.13 -0.24 18.80
C ILE A 76 6.84 -0.68 18.06
N ALA A 77 6.92 -1.71 17.23
CA ALA A 77 5.79 -2.21 16.45
C ALA A 77 4.67 -2.78 17.32
N SER A 78 5.02 -3.48 18.41
CA SER A 78 4.06 -4.12 19.32
C SER A 78 3.49 -3.19 20.39
N ALA A 79 3.96 -1.95 20.49
CA ALA A 79 3.59 -1.01 21.56
C ALA A 79 2.15 -0.47 21.49
N ALA A 80 1.41 -0.75 20.42
CA ALA A 80 0.04 -0.26 20.21
C ALA A 80 -0.08 1.27 20.32
N SER A 81 0.79 2.00 19.62
CA SER A 81 0.89 3.47 19.69
C SER A 81 0.19 4.20 18.53
N ALA A 82 0.00 5.52 18.69
CA ALA A 82 -0.51 6.37 17.63
C ALA A 82 0.46 6.44 16.44
N LYS A 83 -0.01 6.81 15.24
CA LYS A 83 0.84 6.79 14.04
C LYS A 83 2.02 7.74 14.17
N HIS A 84 1.79 8.94 14.72
CA HIS A 84 2.84 9.94 14.85
C HIS A 84 3.95 9.48 15.79
N GLU A 85 3.59 9.02 17.00
CA GLU A 85 4.51 8.50 18.00
C GLU A 85 5.32 7.31 17.46
N ARG A 86 4.65 6.40 16.74
CA ARG A 86 5.32 5.25 16.13
C ARG A 86 6.31 5.66 15.05
N SER A 87 5.95 6.62 14.19
CA SER A 87 6.87 7.14 13.16
C SER A 87 8.11 7.78 13.81
N GLU A 88 7.92 8.59 14.85
CA GLU A 88 9.04 9.21 15.57
C GLU A 88 9.95 8.17 16.23
N ALA A 89 9.38 7.12 16.83
CA ALA A 89 10.14 6.04 17.42
C ALA A 89 10.99 5.26 16.39
N PHE A 90 10.43 4.97 15.22
CA PHE A 90 11.20 4.34 14.13
C PHE A 90 12.28 5.28 13.58
N ASP A 91 12.00 6.57 13.43
CA ASP A 91 12.99 7.55 12.97
C ASP A 91 14.14 7.72 13.98
N ALA A 92 13.84 7.71 15.28
CA ALA A 92 14.83 7.73 16.33
C ALA A 92 15.72 6.48 16.29
N LEU A 93 15.13 5.29 16.13
CA LEU A 93 15.87 4.05 15.99
C LEU A 93 16.74 4.02 14.73
N LYS A 94 16.22 4.56 13.62
CA LYS A 94 17.00 4.67 12.37
C LYS A 94 18.24 5.54 12.55
N LYS A 95 18.09 6.71 13.18
CA LYS A 95 19.22 7.60 13.50
C LYS A 95 20.21 6.93 14.44
N GLU A 96 19.74 6.14 15.40
CA GLU A 96 20.60 5.36 16.29
C GLU A 96 21.45 4.35 15.50
N VAL A 97 20.84 3.59 14.59
CA VAL A 97 21.53 2.62 13.73
C VAL A 97 22.53 3.32 12.81
N GLU A 98 22.14 4.42 12.19
CA GLU A 98 23.03 5.22 11.33
C GLU A 98 24.24 5.74 12.11
N ALA A 99 24.04 6.23 13.34
CA ALA A 99 25.12 6.73 14.19
C ALA A 99 26.08 5.62 14.63
N GLN A 100 25.56 4.44 15.00
CA GLN A 100 26.39 3.30 15.43
C GLN A 100 27.20 2.67 14.30
N LEU A 101 26.74 2.82 13.06
CA LEU A 101 27.39 2.26 11.87
C LEU A 101 28.15 3.32 11.06
N ALA A 102 28.12 4.60 11.46
CA ALA A 102 28.72 5.70 10.71
C ALA A 102 30.25 5.58 10.54
N GLU A 103 30.94 4.98 11.51
CA GLU A 103 32.40 4.85 11.51
C GLU A 103 32.85 3.62 10.69
N GLY A 104 33.78 3.84 9.75
CA GLY A 104 34.46 2.77 9.03
C GLY A 104 33.69 2.14 7.86
N LEU A 105 32.49 2.62 7.53
CA LEU A 105 31.75 2.18 6.34
C LEU A 105 32.16 2.92 5.07
N GLU A 106 32.24 2.18 3.97
CA GLU A 106 32.37 2.74 2.63
C GLU A 106 31.09 3.49 2.21
N ASP A 107 31.21 4.47 1.30
CA ASP A 107 30.05 5.28 0.89
C ASP A 107 28.95 4.48 0.18
N GLN A 108 29.29 3.33 -0.40
CA GLN A 108 28.33 2.41 -1.02
C GLN A 108 27.48 1.69 0.04
N ASP A 109 28.10 1.30 1.16
CA ASP A 109 27.45 0.66 2.30
C ASP A 109 26.53 1.63 3.06
N LYS A 110 26.95 2.89 3.23
CA LYS A 110 26.12 3.93 3.86
C LYS A 110 24.76 4.08 3.17
N LYS A 111 24.73 3.97 1.84
CA LYS A 111 23.48 4.05 1.04
C LYS A 111 22.56 2.84 1.26
N LEU A 112 23.09 1.70 1.71
CA LEU A 112 22.31 0.50 1.99
C LEU A 112 21.63 0.53 3.36
N ILE A 113 22.07 1.35 4.31
CA ILE A 113 21.51 1.39 5.67
C ILE A 113 20.01 1.64 5.66
N GLY A 114 19.57 2.70 4.95
CA GLY A 114 18.14 3.03 4.85
C GLY A 114 17.32 1.94 4.16
N PHE A 115 17.89 1.27 3.15
CA PHE A 115 17.25 0.16 2.46
C PHE A 115 17.07 -1.06 3.39
N TYR A 116 18.15 -1.52 4.03
CA TYR A 116 18.11 -2.66 4.95
C TYR A 116 17.26 -2.40 6.19
N PHE A 117 17.29 -1.17 6.72
CA PHE A 117 16.39 -0.77 7.81
C PHE A 117 14.92 -0.86 7.37
N GLY A 118 14.59 -0.38 6.16
CA GLY A 118 13.23 -0.47 5.63
C GLY A 118 12.77 -1.91 5.40
N GLU A 119 13.63 -2.77 4.83
CA GLU A 119 13.35 -4.20 4.65
C GLU A 119 13.14 -4.90 6.00
N LEU A 120 14.00 -4.61 6.99
CA LEU A 120 13.85 -5.16 8.33
C LEU A 120 12.53 -4.72 8.96
N GLN A 121 12.18 -3.43 8.86
CA GLN A 121 10.91 -2.91 9.36
C GLN A 121 9.72 -3.61 8.70
N TYR A 122 9.77 -3.82 7.38
CA TYR A 122 8.74 -4.57 6.65
C TYR A 122 8.58 -5.98 7.23
N HIS A 123 9.67 -6.72 7.39
CA HIS A 123 9.64 -8.09 7.90
C HIS A 123 9.18 -8.17 9.36
N VAL A 124 9.72 -7.33 10.24
CA VAL A 124 9.36 -7.31 11.67
C VAL A 124 7.88 -7.00 11.85
N VAL A 125 7.35 -5.99 11.16
CA VAL A 125 5.93 -5.63 11.27
C VAL A 125 5.05 -6.73 10.70
N ARG A 126 5.44 -7.33 9.57
CA ARG A 126 4.70 -8.43 8.95
C ARG A 126 4.66 -9.66 9.86
N ASP A 127 5.80 -10.06 10.42
CA ASP A 127 5.91 -11.22 11.28
C ASP A 127 5.14 -11.02 12.60
N MET A 128 5.22 -9.82 13.18
CA MET A 128 4.42 -9.46 14.37
C MET A 128 2.92 -9.60 14.08
N ILE A 129 2.43 -9.05 12.97
CA ILE A 129 0.99 -9.17 12.62
C ILE A 129 0.57 -10.64 12.42
N LEU A 130 1.44 -11.45 11.81
CA LEU A 130 1.14 -12.86 11.54
C LEU A 130 1.17 -13.74 12.80
N ASN A 131 2.15 -13.51 13.69
CA ASN A 131 2.40 -14.33 14.87
C ASN A 131 1.58 -13.88 16.08
N ASP A 132 1.53 -12.58 16.34
CA ASP A 132 0.89 -12.01 17.53
C ASP A 132 -0.60 -11.73 17.31
N LYS A 133 -1.06 -11.84 16.05
CA LYS A 133 -2.46 -11.58 15.63
C LYS A 133 -2.97 -10.19 16.02
N LYS A 134 -2.05 -9.23 16.12
CA LYS A 134 -2.32 -7.84 16.46
C LYS A 134 -1.71 -6.90 15.44
N ARG A 135 -2.32 -5.74 15.28
CA ARG A 135 -1.86 -4.65 14.42
C ARG A 135 -1.05 -3.64 15.23
N LEU A 136 -0.38 -2.74 14.52
CA LEU A 136 0.47 -1.68 15.08
C LEU A 136 -0.23 -0.74 16.07
N ASP A 137 -1.56 -0.64 16.01
CA ASP A 137 -2.41 0.15 16.89
C ASP A 137 -3.17 -0.71 17.91
N GLY A 138 -2.74 -1.96 18.11
CA GLY A 138 -3.29 -2.88 19.09
C GLY A 138 -4.54 -3.65 18.64
N ARG A 139 -5.12 -3.30 17.50
CA ARG A 139 -6.34 -3.92 16.95
C ARG A 139 -6.11 -5.35 16.43
N GLY A 140 -7.14 -6.17 16.49
CA GLY A 140 -7.24 -7.43 15.76
C GLY A 140 -7.48 -7.24 14.27
N HIS A 141 -7.59 -8.35 13.54
CA HIS A 141 -7.79 -8.33 12.08
C HIS A 141 -9.19 -7.84 11.66
N GLU A 142 -10.20 -8.04 12.50
CA GLU A 142 -11.60 -7.70 12.22
C GLU A 142 -12.02 -6.34 12.82
N ASP A 143 -11.20 -5.79 13.71
CA ASP A 143 -11.54 -4.55 14.43
C ASP A 143 -11.49 -3.33 13.50
N ILE A 144 -12.59 -2.57 13.49
CA ILE A 144 -12.70 -1.28 12.83
C ILE A 144 -12.24 -0.16 13.77
N ARG A 145 -11.61 0.89 13.22
CA ARG A 145 -11.23 2.09 14.00
C ARG A 145 -12.49 2.81 14.49
N PRO A 146 -12.40 3.61 15.59
CA PRO A 146 -13.51 4.46 16.03
C PRO A 146 -14.08 5.29 14.87
N LEU A 147 -15.41 5.40 14.85
CA LEU A 147 -16.17 6.11 13.84
C LEU A 147 -16.89 7.28 14.49
N GLU A 148 -16.71 8.47 13.91
CA GLU A 148 -17.42 9.69 14.31
C GLU A 148 -18.01 10.32 13.05
N MET A 149 -19.26 10.77 13.16
CA MET A 149 -20.05 11.27 12.05
C MET A 149 -20.83 12.50 12.51
N GLU A 150 -20.68 13.60 11.78
CA GLU A 150 -21.44 14.83 11.97
C GLU A 150 -22.07 15.23 10.64
N ILE A 151 -23.31 15.71 10.68
CA ILE A 151 -24.04 16.28 9.54
C ILE A 151 -24.32 17.76 9.82
N ASP A 152 -24.51 18.54 8.75
CA ASP A 152 -24.82 19.99 8.84
C ASP A 152 -23.77 20.80 9.63
N ILE A 153 -22.50 20.40 9.50
CA ILE A 153 -21.37 21.05 10.19
C ILE A 153 -20.97 22.39 9.56
N LEU A 154 -21.35 22.61 8.29
CA LEU A 154 -21.10 23.87 7.57
C LEU A 154 -22.40 24.64 7.35
N PRO A 155 -22.39 25.98 7.48
CA PRO A 155 -23.59 26.80 7.40
C PRO A 155 -24.13 27.06 5.99
N THR A 156 -23.36 26.76 4.93
CA THR A 156 -23.64 27.27 3.57
C THR A 156 -23.93 26.21 2.49
N PRO A 157 -23.23 25.06 2.41
CA PRO A 157 -23.51 24.05 1.40
C PRO A 157 -24.93 23.49 1.52
N HIS A 158 -25.50 22.96 0.42
CA HIS A 158 -26.83 22.34 0.45
C HIS A 158 -26.88 21.11 1.36
N GLY A 159 -25.75 20.42 1.51
CA GLY A 159 -25.54 19.41 2.54
C GLY A 159 -24.06 19.34 2.91
N SER A 160 -23.77 18.97 4.15
CA SER A 160 -22.39 18.74 4.59
C SER A 160 -22.31 17.58 5.57
N ALA A 161 -21.21 16.84 5.53
CA ALA A 161 -20.92 15.77 6.46
C ALA A 161 -19.41 15.71 6.78
N LEU A 162 -19.08 15.52 8.04
CA LEU A 162 -17.74 15.18 8.51
C LEU A 162 -17.73 13.72 8.94
N PHE A 163 -16.94 12.91 8.24
CA PHE A 163 -16.74 11.50 8.57
C PHE A 163 -15.30 11.28 9.03
N THR A 164 -15.14 10.72 10.23
CA THR A 164 -13.85 10.38 10.81
C THR A 164 -13.80 8.89 11.12
N ARG A 165 -12.75 8.20 10.62
CA ARG A 165 -12.43 6.80 10.93
C ARG A 165 -11.00 6.69 11.46
N GLY A 166 -10.85 6.73 12.79
CA GLY A 166 -9.57 6.93 13.47
C GLY A 166 -8.86 8.19 12.96
N GLU A 167 -7.58 8.09 12.61
CA GLU A 167 -6.81 9.25 12.10
C GLU A 167 -7.10 9.63 10.63
N THR A 168 -8.17 9.11 10.02
CA THR A 168 -8.57 9.46 8.64
C THR A 168 -9.88 10.24 8.70
N GLN A 169 -9.87 11.48 8.20
CA GLN A 169 -11.02 12.37 8.22
C GLN A 169 -11.36 12.85 6.79
N SER A 170 -12.64 12.96 6.50
CA SER A 170 -13.17 13.49 5.24
C SER A 170 -14.32 14.45 5.52
N LEU A 171 -14.17 15.70 5.06
CA LEU A 171 -15.25 16.69 5.00
C LEU A 171 -15.84 16.65 3.59
N THR A 172 -17.11 16.30 3.48
CA THR A 172 -17.83 16.18 2.20
C THR A 172 -18.98 17.18 2.16
N THR A 173 -19.17 17.82 1.01
CA THR A 173 -20.29 18.74 0.78
C THR A 173 -21.09 18.32 -0.45
N VAL A 174 -22.39 18.57 -0.41
CA VAL A 174 -23.30 18.42 -1.54
C VAL A 174 -23.68 19.79 -2.06
N THR A 175 -23.56 19.99 -3.36
CA THR A 175 -23.98 21.20 -4.06
C THR A 175 -24.93 20.81 -5.18
N LEU A 176 -26.17 21.30 -5.12
CA LEU A 176 -27.13 21.20 -6.20
C LEU A 176 -26.78 22.21 -7.29
N GLY A 177 -26.72 21.74 -8.53
CA GLY A 177 -26.58 22.56 -9.73
C GLY A 177 -27.84 22.46 -10.58
N THR A 178 -27.89 23.30 -11.60
CA THR A 178 -28.84 23.23 -12.70
C THR A 178 -28.30 22.32 -13.81
N PRO A 179 -29.11 21.93 -14.82
CA PRO A 179 -28.59 21.23 -15.99
C PRO A 179 -27.47 21.97 -16.74
N LEU A 180 -27.35 23.31 -16.57
CA LEU A 180 -26.26 24.09 -17.16
C LEU A 180 -24.91 23.87 -16.46
N ASP A 181 -24.92 23.31 -15.25
CA ASP A 181 -23.72 23.00 -14.45
C ASP A 181 -23.21 21.57 -14.69
N GLU A 182 -23.89 20.78 -15.53
CA GLU A 182 -23.42 19.46 -15.92
C GLU A 182 -22.07 19.57 -16.64
N LEU A 183 -21.12 18.71 -16.25
CA LEU A 183 -19.84 18.63 -16.94
C LEU A 183 -20.09 18.13 -18.37
N LEU A 184 -19.81 18.98 -19.35
CA LEU A 184 -19.77 18.56 -20.75
C LEU A 184 -18.59 17.60 -20.93
N VAL A 185 -18.90 16.30 -20.96
CA VAL A 185 -17.90 15.26 -21.18
C VAL A 185 -17.79 15.02 -22.68
N GLU A 186 -16.83 15.67 -23.32
CA GLU A 186 -16.41 15.30 -24.67
C GLU A 186 -15.32 14.24 -24.57
N SER A 187 -15.62 13.03 -25.04
CA SER A 187 -14.65 11.94 -25.09
C SER A 187 -14.53 11.39 -26.50
N ALA A 188 -13.40 10.76 -26.82
CA ALA A 188 -13.21 10.11 -28.13
C ALA A 188 -14.24 8.99 -28.42
N TYR A 189 -15.01 8.56 -27.41
CA TYR A 189 -16.01 7.51 -27.51
C TYR A 189 -17.45 8.05 -27.53
N LYS A 190 -17.69 9.26 -27.03
CA LYS A 190 -19.05 9.83 -26.92
C LYS A 190 -19.00 11.36 -26.97
N SER A 191 -19.78 11.93 -27.88
CA SER A 191 -20.16 13.35 -27.91
C SER A 191 -21.68 13.39 -27.86
N ASP A 192 -22.24 13.74 -26.71
CA ASP A 192 -23.68 14.02 -26.58
C ASP A 192 -23.86 15.54 -26.72
N TYR A 193 -24.57 15.96 -27.77
CA TYR A 193 -24.99 17.34 -28.02
C TYR A 193 -26.41 17.58 -27.55
#